data_AF-A0AAU1K302-F1
#
_entry.id   AF-A0AAU1K302-F1
#
_cell.length_a   1.000
_cell.length_b   1.000
_cell.length_c   1.000
_cell.angle_alpha   90.00
_cell.angle_beta   90.00
_cell.angle_gamma   90.00
#
_symmetry.space_group_name_H-M   'P 1'
#
loop_
_entity.id
_entity.type
_entity.pdbx_description
1 polymer ?
#
loop_
_entity_poly.entity_id
_entity_poly.type
_entity_poly.pdbx_seq_one_letter_code
_entity_poly.pdbx_strand_id
1 'polypeptide(L)'
;MTSVVEWGAREADALRAALRLTNEEFAEQLGVSVRSVAIWRKGGDAAISLQVQRIFDTVLESATNSQRARFAQLAGLSGAAGNADELRSRLDAATNLHSALGWLQSGRDDDAAAGVLAAAAQLDAAAGSRWRTAETDRSAVAKRLHQYYAAGFSDHWPVRVGLGDTDIDLTILSAGEWVGGPIDLQAGEGATRFAYDHAATVVPQPESDAWRRAAETRLAECLVQETRFVDGQLYRMTGWESQPDGVRTSFATGSFAQYALTVDLLEAETFAAAQSGNDELPLRDLMMPTVESVLAPGSRNCMGGALALTAFARPAQGPRPADFALLIQERGSKVLNASGRLAVIPKCFHEPTSEPTWEVSVGTSLARELEEELFGKAEVDTTLDTRRTIDPMHPDLLTGPMRYLTEAGSDAWSMECTGFGFNLLTGNYEFPCLVAVHDEEFWQRCGGDVESNWESERIILVSSQDEAGLRVLAHNPAWSDEGLFAFVLGLRRLHELHPERVALPHFEIGFTQ
;
A
#
# COMPACT_ATOMS: atom_id res chain seq x y z
N MET A 1 20.57 -35.00 1.94
CA MET A 1 21.45 -34.80 0.77
C MET A 1 21.26 -33.36 0.33
N THR A 2 22.35 -32.60 0.22
CA THR A 2 22.30 -31.21 -0.27
C THR A 2 22.27 -31.26 -1.80
N SER A 3 21.11 -30.99 -2.42
CA SER A 3 20.98 -31.00 -3.88
C SER A 3 21.05 -29.57 -4.42
N VAL A 4 21.85 -29.38 -5.47
CA VAL A 4 21.95 -28.12 -6.23
C VAL A 4 21.03 -28.26 -7.43
N VAL A 5 20.07 -27.35 -7.60
CA VAL A 5 19.07 -27.43 -8.68
C VAL A 5 19.68 -26.99 -10.02
N GLU A 6 20.58 -26.00 -10.00
CA GLU A 6 21.32 -25.53 -11.17
C GLU A 6 22.72 -25.05 -10.74
N TRP A 7 23.76 -25.44 -11.48
CA TRP A 7 25.15 -25.11 -11.14
C TRP A 7 25.56 -23.75 -11.72
N GLY A 8 25.86 -22.80 -10.84
CA GLY A 8 26.46 -21.50 -11.18
C GLY A 8 27.97 -21.45 -10.95
N ALA A 9 28.58 -20.33 -11.36
CA ALA A 9 30.01 -20.06 -11.18
C ALA A 9 30.46 -20.10 -9.71
N ARG A 10 29.56 -19.68 -8.80
CA ARG A 10 29.80 -19.67 -7.35
C ARG A 10 29.84 -21.08 -6.79
N GLU A 11 28.87 -21.91 -7.14
CA GLU A 11 28.77 -23.31 -6.71
C GLU A 11 29.94 -24.14 -7.28
N ALA A 12 30.35 -23.86 -8.52
CA ALA A 12 31.51 -24.49 -9.15
C ALA A 12 32.84 -24.18 -8.42
N ASP A 13 33.11 -22.92 -8.05
CA ASP A 13 34.33 -22.58 -7.29
C ASP A 13 34.26 -23.10 -5.84
N ALA A 14 33.06 -23.10 -5.23
CA ALA A 14 32.85 -23.68 -3.91
C ALA A 14 33.15 -25.19 -3.90
N LEU A 15 32.74 -25.94 -4.93
CA LEU A 15 33.04 -27.36 -5.05
C LEU A 15 34.55 -27.62 -5.23
N ARG A 16 35.22 -26.84 -6.09
CA ARG A 16 36.68 -26.90 -6.25
C ARG A 16 37.40 -26.69 -4.92
N ALA A 17 37.03 -25.62 -4.21
CA ALA A 17 37.63 -25.25 -2.93
C ALA A 17 37.34 -26.32 -1.85
N ALA A 18 36.15 -26.93 -1.86
CA ALA A 18 35.78 -27.98 -0.94
C ALA A 18 36.64 -29.24 -1.12
N LEU A 19 36.90 -29.61 -2.38
CA LEU A 19 37.78 -30.71 -2.78
C LEU A 19 39.27 -30.38 -2.63
N ARG A 20 39.62 -29.10 -2.43
CA ARG A 20 40.99 -28.56 -2.32
C ARG A 20 41.83 -28.76 -3.57
N LEU A 21 41.19 -28.66 -4.73
CA LEU A 21 41.85 -28.82 -6.03
C LEU A 21 42.33 -27.48 -6.56
N THR A 22 43.46 -27.50 -7.27
CA THR A 22 43.92 -26.39 -8.10
C THR A 22 42.99 -26.19 -9.31
N ASN A 23 43.18 -25.10 -10.05
CA ASN A 23 42.37 -24.85 -11.24
C ASN A 23 42.64 -25.90 -12.33
N GLU A 24 43.88 -26.36 -12.42
CA GLU A 24 44.38 -27.34 -13.37
C GLU A 24 43.79 -28.73 -13.07
N GLU A 25 43.89 -29.18 -11.82
CA GLU A 25 43.35 -30.49 -11.39
C GLU A 25 41.82 -30.54 -11.51
N PHE A 26 41.14 -29.43 -11.21
CA PHE A 26 39.69 -29.35 -11.34
C PHE A 26 39.23 -29.31 -12.81
N ALA A 27 39.97 -28.60 -13.66
CA ALA A 27 39.70 -28.58 -15.10
C ALA A 27 39.87 -29.98 -15.72
N GLU A 28 40.93 -30.69 -15.34
CA GLU A 28 41.19 -32.07 -15.76
C GLU A 28 40.07 -33.01 -15.32
N GLN A 29 39.65 -32.94 -14.05
CA GLN A 29 38.59 -33.78 -13.51
C GLN A 29 37.23 -33.56 -14.20
N LEU A 30 36.95 -32.34 -14.65
CA LEU A 30 35.69 -31.99 -15.32
C LEU A 30 35.74 -32.14 -16.85
N GLY A 31 36.92 -32.35 -17.43
CA GLY A 31 37.12 -32.36 -18.88
C GLY A 31 36.88 -31.00 -19.55
N VAL A 32 37.17 -29.90 -18.85
CA VAL A 32 36.99 -28.52 -19.34
C VAL A 32 38.33 -27.78 -19.41
N SER A 33 38.34 -26.57 -19.98
CA SER A 33 39.54 -25.74 -20.03
C SER A 33 39.85 -25.08 -18.68
N VAL A 34 41.14 -24.93 -18.33
CA VAL A 34 41.58 -24.15 -17.14
C VAL A 34 41.07 -22.71 -17.18
N ARG A 35 40.88 -22.15 -18.39
CA ARG A 35 40.29 -20.83 -18.60
C ARG A 35 38.84 -20.76 -18.12
N SER A 36 38.04 -21.79 -18.34
CA SER A 36 36.64 -21.87 -17.88
C SER A 36 36.57 -21.87 -16.35
N VAL A 37 37.44 -22.65 -15.68
CA VAL A 37 37.55 -22.66 -14.21
C VAL A 37 37.99 -21.31 -13.66
N ALA A 38 38.94 -20.64 -14.32
CA ALA A 38 39.38 -19.30 -13.94
C ALA A 38 38.30 -18.22 -14.10
N ILE A 39 37.38 -18.38 -15.07
CA ILE A 39 36.21 -17.49 -15.26
C ILE A 39 35.21 -17.70 -14.13
N TRP A 40 34.89 -18.95 -13.78
CA TRP A 40 33.97 -19.25 -12.68
C TRP A 40 34.47 -18.72 -11.33
N ARG A 41 35.77 -18.90 -11.04
CA ARG A 41 36.41 -18.36 -9.84
C ARG A 41 36.35 -16.83 -9.72
N LYS A 42 36.29 -16.12 -10.85
CA LYS A 42 36.14 -14.65 -10.88
C LYS A 42 34.67 -14.20 -10.78
N GLY A 43 33.72 -15.13 -10.65
CA GLY A 43 32.28 -14.83 -10.59
C GLY A 43 31.68 -14.45 -11.95
N GLY A 44 32.26 -14.91 -13.05
CA GLY A 44 31.73 -14.64 -14.39
C GLY A 44 30.46 -15.42 -14.69
N ASP A 45 29.48 -14.76 -15.33
CA ASP A 45 28.15 -15.29 -15.67
C ASP A 45 28.15 -16.20 -16.92
N ALA A 46 29.17 -17.06 -17.03
CA ALA A 46 29.30 -17.97 -18.15
C ALA A 46 28.41 -19.21 -17.91
N ALA A 47 27.37 -19.37 -18.74
CA ALA A 47 26.47 -20.51 -18.70
C ALA A 47 27.25 -21.85 -18.68
N ILE A 48 27.03 -22.65 -17.64
CA ILE A 48 27.63 -23.96 -17.49
C ILE A 48 26.79 -24.97 -18.28
N SER A 49 27.40 -25.58 -19.30
CA SER A 49 26.70 -26.55 -20.15
C SER A 49 26.14 -27.73 -19.35
N LEU A 50 24.99 -28.26 -19.77
CA LEU A 50 24.31 -29.39 -19.11
C LEU A 50 25.23 -30.61 -18.88
N GLN A 51 26.14 -30.89 -19.82
CA GLN A 51 27.12 -31.97 -19.67
C GLN A 51 28.03 -31.74 -18.45
N VAL A 52 28.51 -30.52 -18.25
CA VAL A 52 29.37 -30.16 -17.12
C VAL A 52 28.59 -30.15 -15.81
N GLN A 53 27.31 -29.73 -15.83
CA GLN A 53 26.44 -29.81 -14.65
C GLN A 53 26.29 -31.26 -14.13
N ARG A 54 26.03 -32.23 -15.03
CA ARG A 54 25.96 -33.66 -14.66
C ARG A 54 27.27 -34.20 -14.07
N ILE A 55 28.40 -33.68 -14.54
CA ILE A 55 29.71 -34.05 -13.99
C ILE A 55 29.85 -33.47 -12.58
N PHE A 56 29.41 -32.23 -12.33
CA PHE A 56 29.41 -31.68 -10.97
C PHE A 56 28.55 -32.48 -10.01
N ASP A 57 27.36 -32.93 -10.43
CA ASP A 57 26.51 -33.82 -9.61
C ASP A 57 27.27 -35.10 -9.24
N THR A 58 27.89 -35.75 -10.22
CA THR A 58 28.67 -36.98 -10.02
C THR A 58 29.86 -36.75 -9.08
N VAL A 59 30.55 -35.61 -9.21
CA VAL A 59 31.67 -35.23 -8.35
C VAL A 59 31.21 -34.95 -6.91
N LEU A 60 30.06 -34.30 -6.73
CA LEU A 60 29.49 -34.03 -5.41
C LEU A 60 28.95 -35.31 -4.73
N GLU A 61 28.35 -36.21 -5.50
CA GLU A 61 27.87 -37.52 -5.04
C GLU A 61 29.03 -38.45 -4.64
N SER A 62 30.15 -38.39 -5.34
CA SER A 62 31.35 -39.19 -5.02
C SER A 62 32.23 -38.59 -3.91
N ALA A 63 32.01 -37.32 -3.54
CA ALA A 63 32.77 -36.66 -2.49
C ALA A 63 32.58 -37.32 -1.11
N THR A 64 33.55 -37.17 -0.21
CA THR A 64 33.41 -37.63 1.19
C THR A 64 32.42 -36.76 1.96
N ASN A 65 31.90 -37.25 3.09
CA ASN A 65 30.98 -36.49 3.94
C ASN A 65 31.61 -35.18 4.45
N SER A 66 32.91 -35.15 4.72
CA SER A 66 33.62 -33.93 5.15
C SER A 66 33.81 -32.92 4.01
N GLN A 67 34.00 -33.39 2.77
CA GLN A 67 34.04 -32.54 1.58
C GLN A 67 32.66 -31.98 1.25
N ARG A 68 31.59 -32.78 1.36
CA ARG A 68 30.20 -32.32 1.21
C ARG A 68 29.82 -31.27 2.25
N ALA A 69 30.20 -31.47 3.51
CA ALA A 69 29.96 -30.49 4.56
C ALA A 69 30.68 -29.16 4.28
N ARG A 70 31.95 -29.22 3.84
CA ARG A 70 32.71 -28.02 3.46
C ARG A 70 32.15 -27.33 2.23
N PHE A 71 31.71 -28.10 1.23
CA PHE A 71 31.02 -27.59 0.05
C PHE A 71 29.76 -26.83 0.45
N ALA A 72 28.91 -27.44 1.27
CA ALA A 72 27.69 -26.80 1.75
C ALA A 72 27.99 -25.50 2.51
N GLN A 73 29.07 -25.44 3.30
CA GLN A 73 29.48 -24.22 4.00
C GLN A 73 29.96 -23.13 3.02
N LEU A 74 30.80 -23.49 2.05
CA LEU A 74 31.38 -22.55 1.08
C LEU A 74 30.37 -22.07 0.03
N ALA A 75 29.36 -22.89 -0.29
CA ALA A 75 28.26 -22.56 -1.18
C ALA A 75 27.11 -21.81 -0.47
N GLY A 76 27.19 -21.59 0.84
CA GLY A 76 26.13 -20.95 1.64
C GLY A 76 24.92 -21.84 1.96
N LEU A 77 25.02 -23.15 1.69
CA LEU A 77 23.96 -24.14 1.86
C LEU A 77 23.88 -24.71 3.30
N SER A 78 24.93 -24.54 4.12
CA SER A 78 24.93 -24.95 5.55
C SER A 78 24.19 -24.00 6.50
N GLY A 79 23.70 -22.86 6.01
CA GLY A 79 22.85 -21.94 6.77
C GLY A 79 21.39 -22.39 6.90
N ALA A 80 20.92 -23.33 6.06
CA ALA A 80 19.48 -23.62 5.93
C ALA A 80 18.84 -24.28 7.17
N ALA A 81 19.56 -25.15 7.90
CA ALA A 81 19.02 -25.80 9.10
C ALA A 81 19.05 -24.88 10.33
N GLY A 82 20.10 -24.06 10.47
CA GLY A 82 20.16 -23.02 11.51
C GLY A 82 19.14 -21.89 11.27
N ASN A 83 18.92 -21.52 10.01
CA ASN A 83 17.96 -20.50 9.63
C ASN A 83 16.50 -20.98 9.80
N ALA A 84 16.20 -22.26 9.61
CA ALA A 84 14.83 -22.76 9.74
C ALA A 84 14.32 -22.74 11.20
N ASP A 85 15.14 -23.18 12.16
CA ASP A 85 14.79 -23.12 13.58
C ASP A 85 14.73 -21.67 14.10
N GLU A 86 15.63 -20.81 13.59
CA GLU A 86 15.63 -19.37 13.89
C GLU A 86 14.38 -18.67 13.34
N LEU A 87 14.02 -18.90 12.08
CA LEU A 87 12.80 -18.38 11.47
C LEU A 87 11.54 -18.87 12.18
N ARG A 88 11.50 -20.14 12.60
CA ARG A 88 10.39 -20.67 13.42
C ARG A 88 10.30 -19.92 14.75
N SER A 89 11.42 -19.76 15.46
CA SER A 89 11.45 -19.02 16.72
C SER A 89 11.04 -17.55 16.54
N ARG A 90 11.40 -16.92 15.42
CA ARG A 90 10.97 -15.56 15.07
C ARG A 90 9.46 -15.51 14.82
N LEU A 91 8.91 -16.48 14.09
CA LEU A 91 7.49 -16.55 13.80
C LEU A 91 6.66 -16.76 15.07
N ASP A 92 7.09 -17.67 15.95
CA ASP A 92 6.43 -17.94 17.24
C ASP A 92 6.45 -16.71 18.17
N ALA A 93 7.48 -15.86 18.06
CA ALA A 93 7.59 -14.61 18.81
C ALA A 93 6.81 -13.44 18.16
N ALA A 94 6.50 -13.53 16.87
CA ALA A 94 5.78 -12.51 16.11
C ALA A 94 4.27 -12.59 16.34
N THR A 95 3.84 -12.30 17.57
CA THR A 95 2.43 -12.37 17.99
C THR A 95 1.49 -11.55 17.13
N ASN A 96 2.00 -10.48 16.52
CA ASN A 96 1.29 -9.59 15.61
C ASN A 96 0.90 -10.28 14.28
N LEU A 97 1.54 -11.39 13.90
CA LEU A 97 1.19 -12.21 12.73
C LEU A 97 0.20 -13.34 13.05
N HIS A 98 -0.02 -13.67 14.32
CA HIS A 98 -0.79 -14.86 14.71
C HIS A 98 -2.26 -14.82 14.25
N SER A 99 -2.92 -13.66 14.29
CA SER A 99 -4.29 -13.53 13.81
C SER A 99 -4.39 -13.79 12.30
N ALA A 100 -3.45 -13.22 11.53
CA ALA A 100 -3.38 -13.38 10.09
C ALA A 100 -3.05 -14.84 9.68
N LEU A 101 -2.13 -15.49 10.38
CA LEU A 101 -1.83 -16.92 10.22
C LEU A 101 -3.05 -17.79 10.53
N GLY A 102 -3.74 -17.51 11.64
CA GLY A 102 -4.94 -18.22 12.05
C GLY A 102 -6.06 -18.07 11.03
N TRP A 103 -6.23 -16.88 10.47
CA TRP A 103 -7.16 -16.66 9.36
C TRP A 103 -6.74 -17.45 8.12
N LEU A 104 -5.48 -17.37 7.67
CA LEU A 104 -4.98 -18.07 6.48
C LEU A 104 -5.15 -19.59 6.56
N GLN A 105 -5.00 -20.18 7.74
CA GLN A 105 -5.20 -21.61 8.00
C GLN A 105 -6.68 -22.01 8.16
N SER A 106 -7.56 -21.06 8.49
CA SER A 106 -8.95 -21.35 8.83
C SER A 106 -9.68 -22.13 7.73
N GLY A 107 -10.31 -23.24 8.10
CA GLY A 107 -11.02 -24.12 7.18
C GLY A 107 -10.13 -25.03 6.33
N ARG A 108 -8.84 -25.17 6.66
CA ARG A 108 -7.87 -26.01 5.94
C ARG A 108 -7.11 -26.94 6.89
N ASP A 109 -6.67 -28.08 6.36
CA ASP A 109 -5.91 -29.10 7.10
C ASP A 109 -4.38 -28.91 7.01
N ASP A 110 -3.92 -27.89 6.28
CA ASP A 110 -2.50 -27.63 6.05
C ASP A 110 -1.88 -26.65 7.06
N ASP A 111 -0.55 -26.74 7.25
CA ASP A 111 0.20 -25.85 8.15
C ASP A 111 0.59 -24.56 7.41
N ALA A 112 -0.19 -23.50 7.58
CA ALA A 112 0.13 -22.18 7.00
C ALA A 112 1.48 -21.64 7.48
N ALA A 113 1.92 -21.96 8.70
CA ALA A 113 3.22 -21.54 9.18
C ALA A 113 4.36 -22.20 8.40
N ALA A 114 4.20 -23.44 7.94
CA ALA A 114 5.19 -24.11 7.10
C ALA A 114 5.41 -23.39 5.77
N GLY A 115 4.33 -22.92 5.13
CA GLY A 115 4.40 -22.14 3.88
C GLY A 115 5.08 -20.79 4.08
N VAL A 116 4.70 -20.05 5.14
CA VAL A 116 5.34 -18.77 5.51
C VAL A 116 6.83 -18.94 5.77
N LEU A 117 7.24 -19.98 6.52
CA LEU A 117 8.65 -20.23 6.79
C LEU A 117 9.45 -20.63 5.54
N ALA A 118 8.84 -21.39 4.64
CA ALA A 118 9.45 -21.73 3.36
C ALA A 118 9.66 -20.47 2.50
N ALA A 119 8.69 -19.56 2.45
CA ALA A 119 8.83 -18.28 1.76
C ALA A 119 9.87 -17.37 2.43
N ALA A 120 9.89 -17.29 3.77
CA ALA A 120 10.87 -16.49 4.51
C ALA A 120 12.30 -16.95 4.26
N ALA A 121 12.53 -18.27 4.24
CA ALA A 121 13.83 -18.84 3.93
C ALA A 121 14.31 -18.50 2.51
N GLN A 122 13.39 -18.38 1.54
CA GLN A 122 13.71 -17.94 0.17
C GLN A 122 14.07 -16.44 0.14
N LEU A 123 13.33 -15.60 0.87
CA LEU A 123 13.59 -14.16 0.96
C LEU A 123 14.94 -13.86 1.62
N ASP A 124 15.27 -14.53 2.73
CA ASP A 124 16.57 -14.38 3.41
C ASP A 124 17.74 -14.78 2.49
N ALA A 125 17.56 -15.85 1.71
CA ALA A 125 18.57 -16.28 0.73
C ALA A 125 18.72 -15.26 -0.41
N ALA A 126 17.61 -14.63 -0.82
CA ALA A 126 17.58 -13.60 -1.86
C ALA A 126 18.11 -12.24 -1.39
N ALA A 127 18.05 -11.91 -0.09
CA ALA A 127 18.54 -10.64 0.48
C ALA A 127 20.05 -10.40 0.25
N GLY A 128 20.82 -11.44 -0.06
CA GLY A 128 22.20 -11.32 -0.57
C GLY A 128 22.31 -10.67 -1.96
N SER A 129 21.21 -10.58 -2.70
CA SER A 129 21.02 -9.78 -3.91
C SER A 129 20.05 -8.64 -3.57
N ARG A 130 20.54 -7.39 -3.59
CA ARG A 130 19.80 -6.20 -3.16
C ARG A 130 18.40 -6.13 -3.76
N TRP A 131 17.37 -6.24 -2.91
CA TRP A 131 16.05 -5.69 -3.18
C TRP A 131 16.21 -4.16 -3.25
N ARG A 132 16.21 -3.62 -4.46
CA ARG A 132 15.82 -2.24 -4.67
C ARG A 132 14.47 -2.34 -5.32
N THR A 133 13.43 -1.94 -4.62
CA THR A 133 12.17 -1.56 -5.26
C THR A 133 12.55 -0.52 -6.31
N ALA A 134 12.57 -0.94 -7.58
CA ALA A 134 12.74 0.01 -8.67
C ALA A 134 11.57 0.97 -8.60
N GLU A 135 11.86 2.26 -8.70
CA GLU A 135 10.87 3.32 -8.78
C GLU A 135 9.89 2.96 -9.91
N THR A 136 8.70 2.49 -9.54
CA THR A 136 7.76 1.91 -10.49
C THR A 136 6.96 3.04 -11.12
N ASP A 137 7.03 3.13 -12.45
CA ASP A 137 6.35 4.16 -13.23
C ASP A 137 4.83 4.00 -13.13
N ARG A 138 4.18 4.98 -12.49
CA ARG A 138 2.73 5.08 -12.32
C ARG A 138 1.97 5.01 -13.64
N SER A 139 2.50 5.63 -14.69
CA SER A 139 1.88 5.62 -16.02
C SER A 139 1.86 4.21 -16.63
N ALA A 140 2.91 3.42 -16.38
CA ALA A 140 2.98 2.03 -16.82
C ALA A 140 1.96 1.15 -16.10
N VAL A 141 1.74 1.39 -14.80
CA VAL A 141 0.74 0.69 -13.98
C VAL A 141 -0.68 1.03 -14.44
N ALA A 142 -1.01 2.32 -14.58
CA ALA A 142 -2.31 2.76 -15.06
C ALA A 142 -2.61 2.18 -16.45
N LYS A 143 -1.67 2.32 -17.40
CA LYS A 143 -1.80 1.76 -18.74
C LYS A 143 -2.05 0.26 -18.73
N ARG A 144 -1.33 -0.50 -17.90
CA ARG A 144 -1.51 -1.96 -17.79
C ARG A 144 -2.91 -2.32 -17.30
N LEU A 145 -3.40 -1.65 -16.27
CA LEU A 145 -4.74 -1.91 -15.73
C LEU A 145 -5.84 -1.46 -16.69
N HIS A 146 -5.65 -0.34 -17.39
CA HIS A 146 -6.57 0.10 -18.43
C HIS A 146 -6.66 -0.90 -19.58
N GLN A 147 -5.52 -1.47 -19.99
CA GLN A 147 -5.49 -2.53 -21.00
C GLN A 147 -6.18 -3.81 -20.52
N TYR A 148 -5.93 -4.21 -19.27
CA TYR A 148 -6.56 -5.39 -18.68
C TYR A 148 -8.09 -5.27 -18.64
N TYR A 149 -8.61 -4.11 -18.22
CA TYR A 149 -10.05 -3.86 -18.10
C TYR A 149 -10.71 -3.23 -19.34
N ALA A 150 -9.97 -3.07 -20.44
CA ALA A 150 -10.40 -2.29 -21.62
C ALA A 150 -11.77 -2.70 -22.19
N ALA A 151 -12.13 -3.98 -22.08
CA ALA A 151 -13.39 -4.52 -22.60
C ALA A 151 -14.62 -4.21 -21.72
N GLY A 152 -14.42 -3.76 -20.47
CA GLY A 152 -15.51 -3.57 -19.49
C GLY A 152 -15.85 -2.11 -19.19
N PHE A 153 -15.06 -1.14 -19.65
CA PHE A 153 -15.37 0.27 -19.42
C PHE A 153 -16.63 0.69 -20.17
N SER A 154 -17.54 1.37 -19.47
CA SER A 154 -18.88 1.70 -19.95
C SER A 154 -19.39 3.01 -19.35
N ASP A 155 -20.18 2.95 -18.28
CA ASP A 155 -20.66 4.15 -17.57
C ASP A 155 -19.63 4.67 -16.56
N HIS A 156 -18.63 3.85 -16.25
CA HIS A 156 -17.52 4.17 -15.35
C HIS A 156 -16.20 4.05 -16.10
N TRP A 157 -15.35 5.06 -15.95
CA TRP A 157 -14.08 5.18 -16.67
C TRP A 157 -12.94 5.48 -15.70
N PRO A 158 -11.71 5.05 -16.04
CA PRO A 158 -10.55 5.54 -15.33
C PRO A 158 -10.47 7.06 -15.42
N VAL A 159 -10.15 7.69 -14.30
CA VAL A 159 -10.00 9.14 -14.20
C VAL A 159 -8.77 9.58 -14.98
N ARG A 160 -8.95 10.60 -15.81
CA ARG A 160 -7.86 11.34 -16.46
C ARG A 160 -7.78 12.74 -15.87
N VAL A 161 -6.60 13.14 -15.40
CA VAL A 161 -6.33 14.50 -14.95
C VAL A 161 -5.53 15.22 -16.03
N GLY A 162 -6.16 16.18 -16.71
CA GLY A 162 -5.51 17.02 -17.71
C GLY A 162 -4.90 18.26 -17.05
N LEU A 163 -3.58 18.41 -17.10
CA LEU A 163 -2.84 19.52 -16.49
C LEU A 163 -2.32 20.52 -17.53
N GLY A 164 -3.09 20.74 -18.60
CA GLY A 164 -2.77 21.66 -19.68
C GLY A 164 -1.98 20.99 -20.81
N ASP A 165 -0.70 20.70 -20.60
CA ASP A 165 0.17 20.08 -21.62
C ASP A 165 0.36 18.57 -21.47
N THR A 166 -0.11 18.01 -20.36
CA THR A 166 0.07 16.62 -19.99
C THR A 166 -1.25 16.06 -19.46
N ASP A 167 -1.62 14.88 -19.93
CA ASP A 167 -2.71 14.08 -19.36
C ASP A 167 -2.13 12.98 -18.48
N ILE A 168 -2.70 12.83 -17.29
CA ILE A 168 -2.32 11.81 -16.32
C ILE A 168 -3.49 10.85 -16.16
N ASP A 169 -3.33 9.65 -16.70
CA ASP A 169 -4.25 8.53 -16.50
C ASP A 169 -4.04 7.91 -15.12
N LEU A 170 -5.10 7.81 -14.32
CA LEU A 170 -5.08 7.22 -12.97
C LEU A 170 -5.64 5.80 -12.96
N THR A 171 -5.33 5.03 -11.92
CA THR A 171 -5.99 3.75 -11.64
C THR A 171 -7.37 3.87 -11.00
N ILE A 172 -7.91 5.08 -10.84
CA ILE A 172 -9.21 5.31 -10.20
C ILE A 172 -10.34 5.20 -11.22
N LEU A 173 -11.22 4.22 -11.08
CA LEU A 173 -12.47 4.08 -11.82
C LEU A 173 -13.54 4.95 -11.17
N SER A 174 -14.15 5.87 -11.92
CA SER A 174 -15.17 6.79 -11.40
C SER A 174 -16.16 7.20 -12.51
N ALA A 175 -17.09 8.09 -12.17
CA ALA A 175 -18.10 8.64 -13.06
C ALA A 175 -18.33 10.13 -12.76
N GLY A 176 -18.81 10.90 -13.75
CA GLY A 176 -19.01 12.34 -13.60
C GLY A 176 -19.95 12.72 -12.45
N GLU A 177 -21.01 11.93 -12.23
CA GLU A 177 -21.95 12.08 -11.12
C GLU A 177 -21.31 11.83 -9.74
N TRP A 178 -20.28 10.99 -9.67
CA TRP A 178 -19.56 10.70 -8.42
C TRP A 178 -18.64 11.81 -7.98
N VAL A 179 -18.30 12.75 -8.87
CA VAL A 179 -17.49 13.94 -8.58
C VAL A 179 -18.28 15.23 -8.75
N GLY A 180 -19.60 15.12 -8.89
CA GLY A 180 -20.50 16.20 -9.32
C GLY A 180 -20.89 17.16 -8.20
N GLY A 181 -20.82 16.74 -6.94
CA GLY A 181 -21.15 17.59 -5.79
C GLY A 181 -20.55 17.08 -4.49
N PRO A 182 -20.25 17.98 -3.54
CA PRO A 182 -19.71 17.61 -2.23
C PRO A 182 -20.79 17.00 -1.33
N ILE A 183 -20.40 16.04 -0.50
CA ILE A 183 -21.22 15.49 0.58
C ILE A 183 -20.66 16.02 1.91
N ASP A 184 -21.49 16.73 2.68
CA ASP A 184 -21.14 17.15 4.04
C ASP A 184 -20.98 15.93 4.97
N LEU A 185 -19.80 15.80 5.59
CA LEU A 185 -19.45 14.69 6.48
C LEU A 185 -19.59 15.03 7.97
N GLN A 186 -19.82 16.29 8.35
CA GLN A 186 -19.87 16.70 9.76
C GLN A 186 -21.24 16.43 10.39
N ALA A 187 -22.33 16.65 9.65
CA ALA A 187 -23.68 16.46 10.18
C ALA A 187 -24.74 16.28 9.06
N GLY A 188 -25.95 15.91 9.47
CA GLY A 188 -27.14 15.98 8.62
C GLY A 188 -27.28 14.82 7.62
N GLU A 189 -27.87 15.12 6.45
CA GLU A 189 -28.23 14.12 5.44
C GLU A 189 -27.01 13.40 4.85
N GLY A 190 -25.85 14.05 4.79
CA GLY A 190 -24.61 13.45 4.26
C GLY A 190 -24.11 12.28 5.10
N ALA A 191 -24.22 12.34 6.42
CA ALA A 191 -23.89 11.21 7.30
C ALA A 191 -24.81 9.99 7.05
N THR A 192 -26.04 10.19 6.58
CA THR A 192 -27.00 9.11 6.25
C THR A 192 -26.70 8.39 4.92
N ARG A 193 -25.65 8.82 4.21
CA ARG A 193 -25.16 8.14 3.00
C ARG A 193 -24.29 6.93 3.32
N PHE A 194 -23.88 6.74 4.56
CA PHE A 194 -23.09 5.62 5.01
C PHE A 194 -23.95 4.78 5.98
N ALA A 195 -24.15 3.51 5.66
CA ALA A 195 -25.04 2.64 6.43
C ALA A 195 -24.34 1.36 6.88
N TYR A 196 -24.64 0.90 8.08
CA TYR A 196 -24.17 -0.39 8.55
C TYR A 196 -25.07 -1.53 8.05
N ASP A 197 -24.47 -2.52 7.41
CA ASP A 197 -25.10 -3.71 6.86
C ASP A 197 -24.98 -4.89 7.83
N HIS A 198 -26.02 -5.08 8.64
CA HIS A 198 -26.12 -6.21 9.57
C HIS A 198 -26.31 -7.57 8.88
N ALA A 199 -26.70 -7.58 7.60
CA ALA A 199 -27.00 -8.79 6.86
C ALA A 199 -25.84 -9.23 5.95
N ALA A 200 -24.71 -8.54 6.01
CA ALA A 200 -23.57 -8.81 5.17
C ALA A 200 -23.05 -10.24 5.30
N THR A 201 -22.83 -10.89 4.16
CA THR A 201 -22.22 -12.21 4.11
C THR A 201 -20.72 -12.12 4.29
N VAL A 202 -20.12 -13.17 4.87
CA VAL A 202 -18.67 -13.32 4.94
C VAL A 202 -18.13 -13.60 3.54
N VAL A 203 -17.04 -12.92 3.18
CA VAL A 203 -16.33 -13.18 1.93
C VAL A 203 -15.49 -14.45 2.12
N PRO A 204 -15.69 -15.50 1.30
CA PRO A 204 -14.90 -16.72 1.39
C PRO A 204 -13.44 -16.45 1.02
N GLN A 205 -12.53 -17.29 1.52
CA GLN A 205 -11.15 -17.24 1.06
C GLN A 205 -11.05 -17.65 -0.41
N PRO A 206 -10.13 -17.06 -1.18
CA PRO A 206 -9.81 -17.56 -2.50
C PRO A 206 -9.29 -19.01 -2.44
N GLU A 207 -9.59 -19.78 -3.50
CA GLU A 207 -9.17 -21.17 -3.62
C GLU A 207 -8.19 -21.34 -4.79
N SER A 208 -6.93 -20.93 -4.59
CA SER A 208 -5.84 -21.25 -5.52
C SER A 208 -4.49 -21.33 -4.84
N ASP A 209 -3.60 -22.17 -5.37
CA ASP A 209 -2.20 -22.25 -4.90
C ASP A 209 -1.44 -20.95 -5.16
N ALA A 210 -1.78 -20.21 -6.22
CA ALA A 210 -1.16 -18.93 -6.54
C ALA A 210 -1.46 -17.89 -5.46
N TRP A 211 -2.74 -17.76 -5.08
CA TRP A 211 -3.15 -16.91 -3.97
C TRP A 211 -2.50 -17.33 -2.66
N ARG A 212 -2.52 -18.64 -2.36
CA ARG A 212 -1.96 -19.16 -1.11
C ARG A 212 -0.48 -18.79 -0.97
N ARG A 213 0.32 -19.01 -2.02
CA ARG A 213 1.73 -18.63 -2.03
C ARG A 213 1.94 -17.12 -1.88
N ALA A 214 1.10 -16.30 -2.51
CA ALA A 214 1.20 -14.84 -2.40
C ALA A 214 0.90 -14.36 -0.97
N ALA A 215 -0.14 -14.90 -0.32
CA ALA A 215 -0.47 -14.61 1.07
C ALA A 215 0.64 -15.06 2.04
N GLU A 216 1.20 -16.26 1.83
CA GLU A 216 2.33 -16.76 2.62
C GLU A 216 3.59 -15.89 2.44
N THR A 217 3.86 -15.45 1.21
CA THR A 217 4.98 -14.55 0.90
C THR A 217 4.80 -13.21 1.61
N ARG A 218 3.58 -12.64 1.63
CA ARG A 218 3.33 -11.39 2.35
C ARG A 218 3.62 -11.50 3.85
N LEU A 219 3.18 -12.57 4.50
CA LEU A 219 3.48 -12.78 5.93
C LEU A 219 4.97 -13.04 6.15
N ALA A 220 5.64 -13.71 5.22
CA ALA A 220 7.07 -13.94 5.25
C ALA A 220 7.87 -12.63 5.11
N GLU A 221 7.44 -11.71 4.25
CA GLU A 221 8.03 -10.38 4.13
C GLU A 221 7.93 -9.61 5.44
N CYS A 222 6.75 -9.59 6.07
CA CYS A 222 6.57 -8.98 7.40
C CYS A 222 7.50 -9.60 8.44
N LEU A 223 7.64 -10.93 8.44
CA LEU A 223 8.52 -11.65 9.36
C LEU A 223 10.00 -11.27 9.14
N VAL A 224 10.46 -11.34 7.89
CA VAL A 224 11.87 -11.13 7.51
C VAL A 224 12.29 -9.68 7.72
N GLN A 225 11.44 -8.74 7.34
CA GLN A 225 11.67 -7.30 7.44
C GLN A 225 11.33 -6.73 8.83
N GLU A 226 10.88 -7.58 9.76
CA GLU A 226 10.39 -7.18 11.09
C GLU A 226 9.32 -6.08 11.01
N THR A 227 8.50 -6.14 9.96
CA THR A 227 7.45 -5.16 9.75
C THR A 227 6.25 -5.47 10.63
N ARG A 228 5.75 -4.42 11.29
CA ARG A 228 4.63 -4.55 12.20
C ARG A 228 3.33 -4.73 11.43
N PHE A 229 2.80 -5.93 11.46
CA PHE A 229 1.46 -6.26 10.97
C PHE A 229 0.47 -6.21 12.13
N VAL A 230 -0.52 -5.33 12.10
CA VAL A 230 -1.56 -5.25 13.14
C VAL A 230 -2.91 -5.57 12.53
N ASP A 231 -3.53 -6.66 12.98
CA ASP A 231 -4.86 -7.04 12.51
C ASP A 231 -5.93 -6.22 13.24
N GLY A 232 -6.25 -5.06 12.68
CA GLY A 232 -7.32 -4.16 13.12
C GLY A 232 -8.67 -4.48 12.49
N GLN A 233 -9.76 -4.03 13.11
CA GLN A 233 -11.09 -4.11 12.51
C GLN A 233 -11.23 -2.99 11.46
N LEU A 234 -11.77 -3.32 10.29
CA LEU A 234 -12.01 -2.36 9.20
C LEU A 234 -13.47 -2.41 8.76
N TYR A 235 -13.95 -1.33 8.16
CA TYR A 235 -15.20 -1.33 7.42
C TYR A 235 -14.99 -1.83 5.99
N ARG A 236 -15.70 -2.91 5.66
CA ARG A 236 -15.81 -3.48 4.32
C ARG A 236 -17.02 -2.92 3.63
N MET A 237 -16.84 -2.32 2.46
CA MET A 237 -17.97 -1.91 1.65
C MET A 237 -18.71 -3.15 1.12
N THR A 238 -20.01 -3.24 1.38
CA THR A 238 -20.87 -4.33 0.93
C THR A 238 -21.69 -3.95 -0.30
N GLY A 239 -21.96 -2.66 -0.47
CA GLY A 239 -22.77 -2.15 -1.57
C GLY A 239 -22.65 -0.65 -1.74
N TRP A 240 -23.10 -0.18 -2.90
CA TRP A 240 -23.21 1.23 -3.23
C TRP A 240 -24.38 1.46 -4.18
N GLU A 241 -24.90 2.68 -4.17
CA GLU A 241 -25.96 3.15 -5.06
C GLU A 241 -25.60 4.55 -5.55
N SER A 242 -25.68 4.77 -6.88
CA SER A 242 -25.47 6.10 -7.45
C SER A 242 -26.55 7.07 -6.98
N GLN A 243 -26.14 8.32 -6.73
CA GLN A 243 -26.99 9.45 -6.38
C GLN A 243 -26.62 10.65 -7.28
N PRO A 244 -27.51 11.64 -7.48
CA PRO A 244 -27.22 12.79 -8.34
C PRO A 244 -25.96 13.60 -7.97
N ASP A 245 -25.50 13.48 -6.73
CA ASP A 245 -24.42 14.22 -6.09
C ASP A 245 -23.44 13.30 -5.33
N GLY A 246 -23.23 12.07 -5.82
CA GLY A 246 -22.27 11.13 -5.26
C GLY A 246 -22.83 9.72 -5.11
N VAL A 247 -22.55 9.08 -3.98
CA VAL A 247 -22.98 7.69 -3.71
C VAL A 247 -23.60 7.56 -2.32
N ARG A 248 -24.53 6.60 -2.19
CA ARG A 248 -24.88 5.99 -0.90
C ARG A 248 -24.16 4.65 -0.81
N THR A 249 -23.64 4.30 0.36
CA THR A 249 -22.80 3.12 0.57
C THR A 249 -23.22 2.37 1.82
N SER A 250 -22.99 1.06 1.80
CA SER A 250 -23.23 0.17 2.93
C SER A 250 -21.96 -0.57 3.32
N PHE A 251 -21.77 -0.78 4.62
CA PHE A 251 -20.57 -1.38 5.17
C PHE A 251 -20.87 -2.42 6.22
N ALA A 252 -20.02 -3.44 6.31
CA ALA A 252 -19.96 -4.35 7.44
C ALA A 252 -18.54 -4.39 7.99
N THR A 253 -18.34 -4.99 9.15
CA THR A 253 -16.98 -5.17 9.69
C THR A 253 -16.26 -6.34 9.02
N GLY A 254 -14.95 -6.17 8.85
CA GLY A 254 -14.00 -7.26 8.63
C GLY A 254 -12.68 -6.93 9.30
N SER A 255 -11.57 -7.51 8.84
CA SER A 255 -10.26 -7.28 9.45
C SER A 255 -9.17 -6.95 8.43
N PHE A 256 -8.13 -6.26 8.90
CA PHE A 256 -6.96 -5.93 8.08
C PHE A 256 -6.29 -7.20 7.53
N ALA A 257 -6.25 -8.30 8.28
CA ALA A 257 -5.73 -9.58 7.78
C ALA A 257 -6.51 -10.12 6.56
N GLN A 258 -7.84 -10.00 6.57
CA GLN A 258 -8.67 -10.41 5.44
C GLN A 258 -8.33 -9.59 4.19
N TYR A 259 -8.11 -8.29 4.35
CA TYR A 259 -7.72 -7.39 3.26
C TYR A 259 -6.30 -7.66 2.76
N ALA A 260 -5.32 -7.61 3.67
CA ALA A 260 -3.89 -7.69 3.37
C ALA A 260 -3.49 -9.03 2.72
N LEU A 261 -4.24 -10.10 3.00
CA LEU A 261 -4.01 -11.43 2.44
C LEU A 261 -4.96 -11.77 1.27
N THR A 262 -5.73 -10.80 0.76
CA THR A 262 -6.54 -10.98 -0.45
C THR A 262 -6.29 -9.86 -1.46
N VAL A 263 -7.16 -8.85 -1.53
CA VAL A 263 -7.14 -7.84 -2.60
C VAL A 263 -5.91 -6.93 -2.55
N ASP A 264 -5.28 -6.75 -1.39
CA ASP A 264 -4.03 -5.98 -1.28
C ASP A 264 -2.87 -6.65 -2.02
N LEU A 265 -2.92 -7.97 -2.24
CA LEU A 265 -1.92 -8.71 -3.02
C LEU A 265 -1.94 -8.32 -4.51
N LEU A 266 -3.02 -7.73 -5.00
CA LEU A 266 -3.17 -7.30 -6.40
C LEU A 266 -2.22 -6.16 -6.76
N GLU A 267 -1.87 -5.30 -5.81
CA GLU A 267 -0.91 -4.21 -6.03
C GLU A 267 0.47 -4.78 -6.37
N ALA A 268 0.98 -5.67 -5.51
CA ALA A 268 2.28 -6.31 -5.70
C ALA A 268 2.34 -7.13 -7.00
N GLU A 269 1.28 -7.87 -7.33
CA GLU A 269 1.17 -8.58 -8.60
C GLU A 269 1.28 -7.61 -9.81
N THR A 270 0.56 -6.49 -9.74
CA THR A 270 0.53 -5.52 -10.84
C THR A 270 1.90 -4.85 -11.03
N PHE A 271 2.59 -4.51 -9.93
CA PHE A 271 3.94 -3.98 -10.00
C PHE A 271 4.93 -5.01 -10.55
N ALA A 272 4.85 -6.27 -10.13
CA ALA A 272 5.69 -7.33 -10.67
C ALA A 272 5.47 -7.54 -12.18
N ALA A 273 4.21 -7.52 -12.64
CA ALA A 273 3.85 -7.59 -14.05
C ALA A 273 4.35 -6.37 -14.84
N ALA A 274 4.22 -5.16 -14.29
CA ALA A 274 4.72 -3.93 -14.91
C ALA A 274 6.25 -3.92 -15.06
N GLN A 275 6.99 -4.43 -14.07
CA GLN A 275 8.45 -4.47 -14.09
C GLN A 275 9.01 -5.60 -14.97
N SER A 276 8.39 -6.77 -14.95
CA SER A 276 8.83 -7.93 -15.75
C SER A 276 8.38 -7.86 -17.21
N GLY A 277 7.36 -7.05 -17.51
CA GLY A 277 6.69 -7.03 -18.81
C GLY A 277 5.78 -8.25 -19.05
N ASN A 278 5.55 -9.10 -18.04
CA ASN A 278 4.57 -10.19 -18.13
C ASN A 278 3.15 -9.62 -18.14
N ASP A 279 2.28 -10.19 -18.97
CA ASP A 279 0.88 -9.78 -19.09
C ASP A 279 -0.08 -10.59 -18.20
N GLU A 280 0.40 -11.67 -17.59
CA GLU A 280 -0.40 -12.49 -16.69
C GLU A 280 -0.62 -11.81 -15.33
N LEU A 281 -1.89 -11.78 -14.89
CA LEU A 281 -2.31 -11.28 -13.58
C LEU A 281 -3.22 -12.33 -12.90
N PRO A 282 -2.71 -13.51 -12.53
CA PRO A 282 -3.52 -14.64 -12.07
C PRO A 282 -4.32 -14.38 -10.78
N LEU A 283 -3.82 -13.56 -9.85
CA LEU A 283 -4.56 -13.15 -8.66
C LEU A 283 -5.70 -12.21 -9.04
N ARG A 284 -5.46 -11.30 -10.00
CA ARG A 284 -6.50 -10.43 -10.55
C ARG A 284 -7.55 -11.22 -11.32
N ASP A 285 -7.17 -12.19 -12.13
CA ASP A 285 -8.10 -13.11 -12.81
C ASP A 285 -8.98 -13.87 -11.81
N LEU A 286 -8.43 -14.20 -10.64
CA LEU A 286 -9.14 -14.91 -9.58
C LEU A 286 -10.10 -14.02 -8.79
N MET A 287 -9.68 -12.82 -8.42
CA MET A 287 -10.38 -11.99 -7.42
C MET A 287 -11.09 -10.77 -8.00
N MET A 288 -10.61 -10.23 -9.13
CA MET A 288 -11.13 -9.00 -9.74
C MET A 288 -10.99 -9.00 -11.28
N PRO A 289 -11.57 -10.00 -11.99
CA PRO A 289 -11.30 -10.22 -13.41
C PRO A 289 -11.93 -9.19 -14.35
N THR A 290 -12.97 -8.49 -13.92
CA THR A 290 -13.74 -7.58 -14.79
C THR A 290 -14.11 -6.27 -14.10
N VAL A 291 -14.53 -5.25 -14.87
CA VAL A 291 -15.02 -3.99 -14.31
C VAL A 291 -16.26 -4.21 -13.43
N GLU A 292 -17.13 -5.15 -13.79
CA GLU A 292 -18.28 -5.52 -12.96
C GLU A 292 -17.85 -6.07 -11.60
N SER A 293 -16.76 -6.85 -11.55
CA SER A 293 -16.19 -7.33 -10.28
C SER A 293 -15.60 -6.19 -9.44
N VAL A 294 -15.05 -5.13 -10.06
CA VAL A 294 -14.62 -3.90 -9.36
C VAL A 294 -15.82 -3.17 -8.77
N LEU A 295 -16.91 -3.05 -9.53
CA LEU A 295 -18.14 -2.38 -9.12
C LEU A 295 -19.00 -3.22 -8.15
N ALA A 296 -18.63 -4.45 -7.83
CA ALA A 296 -19.32 -5.32 -6.87
C ALA A 296 -18.53 -5.48 -5.56
N PRO A 297 -18.45 -4.45 -4.68
CA PRO A 297 -17.59 -4.49 -3.49
C PRO A 297 -17.97 -5.60 -2.50
N GLY A 298 -19.26 -5.99 -2.44
CA GLY A 298 -19.73 -7.06 -1.56
C GLY A 298 -19.14 -8.44 -1.83
N SER A 299 -18.57 -8.69 -3.02
CA SER A 299 -17.97 -9.99 -3.37
C SER A 299 -16.49 -10.12 -2.97
N ARG A 300 -15.88 -9.09 -2.38
CA ARG A 300 -14.47 -9.08 -1.99
C ARG A 300 -14.26 -8.33 -0.67
N ASN A 301 -13.04 -8.44 -0.10
CA ASN A 301 -12.64 -7.65 1.07
C ASN A 301 -12.29 -6.21 0.65
N CYS A 302 -13.28 -5.47 0.15
CA CYS A 302 -13.14 -4.08 -0.31
C CYS A 302 -13.02 -3.15 0.91
N MET A 303 -11.79 -2.84 1.34
CA MET A 303 -11.47 -2.09 2.55
C MET A 303 -10.74 -0.80 2.18
N GLY A 304 -11.48 0.16 1.64
CA GLY A 304 -10.97 1.47 1.29
C GLY A 304 -11.00 2.47 2.44
N GLY A 305 -10.90 3.75 2.11
CA GLY A 305 -10.87 4.79 3.12
C GLY A 305 -11.10 6.19 2.58
N ALA A 306 -10.75 7.16 3.41
CA ALA A 306 -10.80 8.58 3.06
C ALA A 306 -9.41 9.19 3.10
N LEU A 307 -9.21 10.17 2.23
CA LEU A 307 -8.01 10.97 2.17
C LEU A 307 -8.38 12.41 1.88
N ALA A 308 -7.92 13.33 2.71
CA ALA A 308 -8.37 14.71 2.70
C ALA A 308 -7.26 15.68 2.36
N LEU A 309 -7.53 16.62 1.45
CA LEU A 309 -6.75 17.84 1.38
C LEU A 309 -7.13 18.70 2.60
N THR A 310 -6.17 18.93 3.50
CA THR A 310 -6.38 19.83 4.64
C THR A 310 -5.90 21.24 4.32
N ALA A 311 -6.75 22.23 4.57
CA ALA A 311 -6.53 23.64 4.27
C ALA A 311 -6.84 24.52 5.49
N PHE A 312 -5.87 25.30 5.95
CA PHE A 312 -6.05 26.24 7.07
C PHE A 312 -6.00 27.69 6.59
N ALA A 313 -7.08 28.44 6.80
CA ALA A 313 -7.12 29.86 6.47
C ALA A 313 -6.06 30.63 7.28
N ARG A 314 -5.30 31.48 6.59
CA ARG A 314 -4.31 32.37 7.21
C ARG A 314 -4.61 33.81 6.83
N PRO A 315 -4.45 34.75 7.78
CA PRO A 315 -4.53 36.17 7.46
C PRO A 315 -3.40 36.57 6.52
N ALA A 316 -3.61 37.66 5.80
CA ALA A 316 -2.54 38.36 5.10
C ALA A 316 -1.44 38.78 6.10
N GLN A 317 -0.18 38.56 5.74
CA GLN A 317 0.95 38.86 6.61
C GLN A 317 2.11 39.47 5.81
N GLY A 318 2.34 40.77 6.01
CA GLY A 318 3.35 41.51 5.25
C GLY A 318 3.05 41.44 3.74
N PRO A 319 3.99 40.95 2.90
CA PRO A 319 3.76 40.80 1.47
C PRO A 319 2.95 39.54 1.10
N ARG A 320 2.69 38.61 2.03
CA ARG A 320 1.90 37.40 1.77
C ARG A 320 0.40 37.75 1.82
N PRO A 321 -0.37 37.53 0.75
CA PRO A 321 -1.82 37.72 0.78
C PRO A 321 -2.49 36.73 1.74
N ALA A 322 -3.77 36.98 2.05
CA ALA A 322 -4.59 36.00 2.75
C ALA A 322 -4.75 34.75 1.85
N ASP A 323 -4.58 33.58 2.44
CA ASP A 323 -4.52 32.31 1.72
C ASP A 323 -4.98 31.15 2.62
N PHE A 324 -4.93 29.94 2.08
CA PHE A 324 -4.92 28.71 2.83
C PHE A 324 -3.51 28.13 2.85
N ALA A 325 -3.09 27.66 4.02
CA ALA A 325 -1.99 26.73 4.21
C ALA A 325 -2.48 25.32 3.88
N LEU A 326 -2.03 24.76 2.76
CA LEU A 326 -2.32 23.40 2.33
C LEU A 326 -1.24 22.45 2.84
N LEU A 327 -1.65 21.31 3.40
CA LEU A 327 -0.74 20.28 3.88
C LEU A 327 -0.62 19.13 2.88
N ILE A 328 0.62 18.78 2.55
CA ILE A 328 0.97 17.65 1.69
C ILE A 328 2.04 16.83 2.40
N GLN A 329 1.86 15.52 2.45
CA GLN A 329 2.77 14.60 3.10
C GLN A 329 3.66 13.90 2.08
N GLU A 330 4.94 13.76 2.40
CA GLU A 330 5.88 12.85 1.74
C GLU A 330 6.08 11.62 2.67
N ARG A 331 5.63 10.44 2.22
CA ARG A 331 5.63 9.22 3.05
C ARG A 331 7.03 8.64 3.20
N GLY A 332 7.37 8.25 4.43
CA GLY A 332 8.70 7.72 4.72
C GLY A 332 8.95 6.28 4.28
N SER A 333 10.23 5.90 4.23
CA SER A 333 10.71 4.62 3.70
C SER A 333 10.42 3.38 4.57
N LYS A 334 9.58 3.51 5.61
CA LYS A 334 9.33 2.46 6.62
C LYS A 334 7.89 1.90 6.61
N VAL A 335 7.02 2.37 5.73
CA VAL A 335 5.64 1.86 5.62
C VAL A 335 5.54 0.81 4.51
N LEU A 336 4.71 -0.22 4.74
CA LEU A 336 4.51 -1.38 3.85
C LEU A 336 4.19 -1.01 2.39
N ASN A 337 3.57 0.15 2.14
CA ASN A 337 3.19 0.62 0.80
C ASN A 337 3.66 2.08 0.58
N ALA A 338 4.17 2.38 -0.64
CA ALA A 338 4.38 3.74 -1.15
C ALA A 338 5.52 4.62 -0.52
N SER A 339 6.70 4.06 -0.27
CA SER A 339 7.90 4.82 0.11
C SER A 339 8.19 6.00 -0.85
N GLY A 340 8.36 7.22 -0.31
CA GLY A 340 8.73 8.42 -1.06
C GLY A 340 7.62 9.05 -1.90
N ARG A 341 6.36 8.59 -1.74
CA ARG A 341 5.21 9.13 -2.48
C ARG A 341 4.59 10.34 -1.78
N LEU A 342 4.02 11.24 -2.57
CA LEU A 342 3.17 12.34 -2.11
C LEU A 342 1.74 11.86 -1.87
N ALA A 343 1.15 12.36 -0.79
CA ALA A 343 -0.25 12.17 -0.43
C ALA A 343 -0.81 13.45 0.20
N VAL A 344 -2.13 13.61 0.13
CA VAL A 344 -2.85 14.55 0.99
C VAL A 344 -2.95 13.96 2.40
N ILE A 345 -3.15 14.79 3.41
CA ILE A 345 -3.19 14.41 4.83
C ILE A 345 -4.40 15.07 5.51
N PRO A 346 -5.20 14.35 6.31
CA PRO A 346 -5.03 12.95 6.70
C PRO A 346 -5.39 11.91 5.62
N LYS A 347 -4.85 10.70 5.74
CA LYS A 347 -5.24 9.52 4.94
C LYS A 347 -5.47 8.32 5.86
N CYS A 348 -6.70 7.82 5.92
CA CYS A 348 -7.05 6.68 6.76
C CYS A 348 -7.74 5.56 5.98
N PHE A 349 -7.59 4.34 6.47
CA PHE A 349 -8.60 3.30 6.21
C PHE A 349 -9.89 3.67 6.93
N HIS A 350 -11.04 3.26 6.36
CA HIS A 350 -12.30 3.40 7.08
C HIS A 350 -12.39 2.31 8.16
N GLU A 351 -12.39 2.73 9.42
CA GLU A 351 -12.36 1.82 10.57
C GLU A 351 -13.27 2.26 11.72
N PRO A 352 -13.87 1.30 12.45
CA PRO A 352 -14.61 1.56 13.68
C PRO A 352 -13.69 1.65 14.90
N THR A 353 -14.23 2.14 16.02
CA THR A 353 -13.66 1.95 17.35
C THR A 353 -14.47 0.93 18.15
N SER A 354 -15.39 1.40 18.99
CA SER A 354 -16.19 0.58 19.90
C SER A 354 -17.62 0.36 19.40
N GLU A 355 -18.13 1.22 18.51
CA GLU A 355 -19.53 1.21 18.09
C GLU A 355 -19.69 1.19 16.55
N PRO A 356 -19.38 0.06 15.88
CA PRO A 356 -19.35 0.00 14.41
C PRO A 356 -20.66 0.40 13.70
N THR A 357 -21.81 0.25 14.34
CA THR A 357 -23.10 0.63 13.74
C THR A 357 -23.31 2.15 13.73
N TRP A 358 -22.76 2.87 14.71
CA TRP A 358 -22.93 4.31 14.87
C TRP A 358 -21.78 5.12 14.28
N GLU A 359 -20.62 4.50 14.10
CA GLU A 359 -19.40 5.12 13.58
C GLU A 359 -19.16 4.87 12.08
N VAL A 360 -20.19 4.42 11.36
CA VAL A 360 -20.06 3.97 9.95
C VAL A 360 -19.86 5.11 8.95
N SER A 361 -19.95 6.36 9.38
CA SER A 361 -19.64 7.50 8.50
C SER A 361 -18.13 7.56 8.25
N VAL A 362 -17.73 7.74 6.99
CA VAL A 362 -16.31 7.97 6.68
C VAL A 362 -15.78 9.26 7.32
N GLY A 363 -16.66 10.23 7.59
CA GLY A 363 -16.33 11.44 8.35
C GLY A 363 -15.88 11.14 9.78
N THR A 364 -16.42 10.09 10.41
CA THR A 364 -16.01 9.67 11.76
C THR A 364 -14.57 9.16 11.76
N SER A 365 -14.20 8.31 10.79
CA SER A 365 -12.81 7.85 10.63
C SER A 365 -11.87 9.01 10.28
N LEU A 366 -12.31 9.94 9.42
CA LEU A 366 -11.49 11.09 9.02
C LEU A 366 -11.26 12.09 10.18
N ALA A 367 -12.26 12.31 11.03
CA ALA A 367 -12.14 13.15 12.22
C ALA A 367 -11.16 12.55 13.24
N ARG A 368 -11.18 11.23 13.42
CA ARG A 368 -10.18 10.50 14.22
C ARG A 368 -8.77 10.69 13.65
N GLU A 369 -8.62 10.49 12.34
CA GLU A 369 -7.32 10.60 11.68
C GLU A 369 -6.76 12.03 11.77
N LEU A 370 -7.63 13.04 11.69
CA LEU A 370 -7.25 14.44 11.88
C LEU A 370 -6.67 14.68 13.29
N GLU A 371 -7.29 14.11 14.33
CA GLU A 371 -6.80 14.19 15.71
C GLU A 371 -5.47 13.44 15.92
N GLU A 372 -5.29 12.32 15.24
CA GLU A 372 -4.11 11.45 15.32
C GLU A 372 -2.92 11.99 14.52
N GLU A 373 -3.10 12.17 13.22
CA GLU A 373 -2.03 12.45 12.28
C GLU A 373 -1.59 13.92 12.30
N LEU A 374 -2.50 14.86 12.58
CA LEU A 374 -2.22 16.29 12.46
C LEU A 374 -2.14 17.04 13.80
N PHE A 375 -2.74 16.52 14.88
CA PHE A 375 -2.72 17.19 16.19
C PHE A 375 -1.93 16.40 17.25
N GLY A 376 -1.26 15.31 16.86
CA GLY A 376 -0.21 14.66 17.65
C GLY A 376 -0.70 13.84 18.83
N LYS A 377 -1.94 13.32 18.81
CA LYS A 377 -2.45 12.48 19.90
C LYS A 377 -1.91 11.05 19.83
N ALA A 378 -0.78 10.82 20.50
CA ALA A 378 -0.11 9.52 20.57
C ALA A 378 -0.96 8.36 21.15
N GLU A 379 -2.07 8.64 21.84
CA GLU A 379 -2.91 7.62 22.52
C GLU A 379 -4.02 7.01 21.65
N VAL A 380 -4.22 7.50 20.42
CA VAL A 380 -5.27 6.95 19.53
C VAL A 380 -4.69 6.06 18.42
N ASP A 381 -3.37 6.00 18.30
CA ASP A 381 -2.68 4.99 17.49
C ASP A 381 -3.08 3.58 17.98
N THR A 382 -4.06 2.99 17.28
CA THR A 382 -4.62 1.66 17.60
C THR A 382 -3.58 0.57 17.45
N THR A 383 -2.43 0.89 16.84
CA THR A 383 -1.31 -0.01 16.74
C THR A 383 -0.52 -0.08 18.05
N LEU A 384 -0.47 0.94 18.92
CA LEU A 384 0.38 0.92 20.13
C LEU A 384 -0.28 0.22 21.34
N ASP A 385 0.34 -0.87 21.79
CA ASP A 385 -0.26 -1.96 22.56
C ASP A 385 -0.43 -1.71 24.07
N THR A 386 -0.70 -0.47 24.53
CA THR A 386 -0.71 -0.20 26.00
C THR A 386 -1.93 0.49 26.61
N ARG A 387 -2.89 1.01 25.84
CA ARG A 387 -4.20 1.44 26.35
C ARG A 387 -5.18 1.65 25.19
N ARG A 388 -6.26 0.86 25.16
CA ARG A 388 -7.38 1.12 24.23
C ARG A 388 -8.37 2.04 24.95
N THR A 389 -8.43 3.29 24.52
CA THR A 389 -9.46 4.23 24.95
C THR A 389 -10.78 3.83 24.28
N ILE A 390 -11.85 3.70 25.07
CA ILE A 390 -13.17 3.25 24.58
C ILE A 390 -13.78 4.29 23.63
N ASP A 391 -13.70 5.57 24.01
CA ASP A 391 -14.12 6.70 23.19
C ASP A 391 -12.93 7.65 23.03
N PRO A 392 -12.11 7.49 21.97
CA PRO A 392 -10.96 8.35 21.76
C PRO A 392 -11.33 9.79 21.41
N MET A 393 -12.56 10.05 21.00
CA MET A 393 -13.08 11.37 20.63
C MET A 393 -13.83 12.05 21.78
N HIS A 394 -13.81 11.49 22.99
CA HIS A 394 -14.42 12.11 24.16
C HIS A 394 -13.90 13.54 24.37
N PRO A 395 -14.75 14.55 24.63
CA PRO A 395 -14.36 15.97 24.71
C PRO A 395 -13.18 16.28 25.64
N ASP A 396 -13.08 15.57 26.77
CA ASP A 396 -11.99 15.73 27.75
C ASP A 396 -10.64 15.18 27.25
N LEU A 397 -10.65 14.32 26.22
CA LEU A 397 -9.47 13.71 25.63
C LEU A 397 -9.00 14.44 24.36
N LEU A 398 -9.78 15.38 23.84
CA LEU A 398 -9.42 16.10 22.61
C LEU A 398 -8.19 16.99 22.80
N THR A 399 -7.34 17.06 21.78
CA THR A 399 -6.28 18.06 21.69
C THR A 399 -6.85 19.48 21.66
N GLY A 400 -5.99 20.49 21.88
CA GLY A 400 -6.39 21.90 21.77
C GLY A 400 -7.02 22.24 20.40
N PRO A 401 -6.35 21.89 19.28
CA PRO A 401 -6.88 22.11 17.94
C PRO A 401 -8.21 21.41 17.68
N MET A 402 -8.35 20.13 18.00
CA MET A 402 -9.61 19.42 17.73
C MET A 402 -10.75 19.90 18.61
N ARG A 403 -10.47 20.23 19.89
CA ARG A 403 -11.46 20.89 20.75
C ARG A 403 -11.95 22.18 20.12
N TYR A 404 -11.05 23.03 19.61
CA TYR A 404 -11.41 24.25 18.89
C TYR A 404 -12.37 23.95 17.75
N LEU A 405 -12.04 22.99 16.88
CA LEU A 405 -12.88 22.64 15.73
C LEU A 405 -14.26 22.09 16.16
N THR A 406 -14.31 21.21 17.15
CA THR A 406 -15.58 20.62 17.63
C THR A 406 -16.50 21.61 18.35
N GLU A 407 -15.92 22.61 19.03
CA GLU A 407 -16.67 23.69 19.69
C GLU A 407 -17.06 24.80 18.70
N ALA A 408 -16.29 24.95 17.62
CA ALA A 408 -16.58 25.88 16.56
C ALA A 408 -17.72 25.35 15.66
N GLY A 409 -18.63 26.24 15.27
CA GLY A 409 -19.72 25.88 14.36
C GLY A 409 -19.24 25.60 12.92
N SER A 410 -20.17 25.16 12.07
CA SER A 410 -19.94 24.91 10.63
C SER A 410 -19.39 26.12 9.85
N ASP A 411 -19.55 27.33 10.39
CA ASP A 411 -19.00 28.56 9.80
C ASP A 411 -17.47 28.66 9.95
N ALA A 412 -16.88 27.96 10.93
CA ALA A 412 -15.45 28.02 11.23
C ALA A 412 -14.63 26.97 10.47
N TRP A 413 -15.24 25.83 10.13
CA TRP A 413 -14.59 24.78 9.33
C TRP A 413 -15.62 23.82 8.72
N SER A 414 -15.24 23.16 7.64
CA SER A 414 -16.05 22.14 6.96
C SER A 414 -15.24 20.87 6.66
N MET A 415 -15.94 19.73 6.62
CA MET A 415 -15.42 18.45 6.16
C MET A 415 -16.36 17.90 5.09
N GLU A 416 -15.88 17.85 3.85
CA GLU A 416 -16.69 17.46 2.69
C GLU A 416 -16.03 16.32 1.92
N CYS A 417 -16.81 15.30 1.56
CA CYS A 417 -16.40 14.31 0.56
C CYS A 417 -16.61 14.92 -0.83
N THR A 418 -15.55 15.08 -1.59
CA THR A 418 -15.52 15.80 -2.88
C THR A 418 -15.68 14.89 -4.10
N GLY A 419 -15.61 13.58 -3.89
CA GLY A 419 -15.85 12.60 -4.93
C GLY A 419 -15.83 11.16 -4.43
N PHE A 420 -15.91 10.22 -5.35
CA PHE A 420 -15.81 8.78 -5.07
C PHE A 420 -15.17 8.04 -6.25
N GLY A 421 -14.48 6.94 -5.97
CA GLY A 421 -13.98 6.04 -7.01
C GLY A 421 -13.54 4.68 -6.48
N PHE A 422 -13.39 3.72 -7.38
CA PHE A 422 -12.77 2.42 -7.09
C PHE A 422 -11.35 2.39 -7.65
N ASN A 423 -10.37 2.04 -6.83
CA ASN A 423 -8.99 1.94 -7.24
C ASN A 423 -8.73 0.57 -7.90
N LEU A 424 -8.48 0.57 -9.21
CA LEU A 424 -8.18 -0.64 -9.98
C LEU A 424 -6.90 -1.32 -9.52
N LEU A 425 -5.96 -0.59 -8.91
CA LEU A 425 -4.70 -1.15 -8.42
C LEU A 425 -4.93 -2.04 -7.20
N THR A 426 -5.57 -1.50 -6.17
CA THR A 426 -5.76 -2.14 -4.85
C THR A 426 -7.08 -2.89 -4.74
N GLY A 427 -8.04 -2.63 -5.64
CA GLY A 427 -9.40 -3.16 -5.57
C GLY A 427 -10.27 -2.50 -4.51
N ASN A 428 -9.81 -1.43 -3.88
CA ASN A 428 -10.52 -0.70 -2.84
C ASN A 428 -11.39 0.43 -3.40
N TYR A 429 -12.16 1.06 -2.53
CA TYR A 429 -12.80 2.35 -2.79
C TYR A 429 -11.96 3.50 -2.22
N GLU A 430 -12.16 4.70 -2.74
CA GLU A 430 -11.48 5.92 -2.30
C GLU A 430 -12.51 7.05 -2.15
N PHE A 431 -12.53 7.69 -0.96
CA PHE A 431 -13.29 8.91 -0.70
C PHE A 431 -12.34 10.12 -0.62
N PRO A 432 -12.09 10.82 -1.73
CA PRO A 432 -11.36 12.09 -1.71
C PRO A 432 -12.17 13.16 -0.97
N CYS A 433 -11.56 13.78 0.04
CA CYS A 433 -12.20 14.76 0.92
C CYS A 433 -11.47 16.11 0.93
N LEU A 434 -12.17 17.13 1.43
CA LEU A 434 -11.63 18.43 1.79
C LEU A 434 -11.93 18.69 3.27
N VAL A 435 -10.89 18.99 4.05
CA VAL A 435 -11.02 19.56 5.39
C VAL A 435 -10.56 21.01 5.29
N ALA A 436 -11.49 21.95 5.39
CA ALA A 436 -11.20 23.38 5.26
C ALA A 436 -11.52 24.10 6.56
N VAL A 437 -10.51 24.63 7.23
CA VAL A 437 -10.66 25.49 8.40
C VAL A 437 -10.67 26.94 7.92
N HIS A 438 -11.87 27.54 7.90
CA HIS A 438 -12.15 28.86 7.36
C HIS A 438 -11.77 29.98 8.33
N ASP A 439 -11.80 29.69 9.63
CA ASP A 439 -11.49 30.65 10.68
C ASP A 439 -9.97 30.90 10.80
N GLU A 440 -9.55 32.12 10.50
CA GLU A 440 -8.15 32.55 10.60
C GLU A 440 -7.64 32.56 12.05
N GLU A 441 -8.52 32.67 13.05
CA GLU A 441 -8.11 32.61 14.46
C GLU A 441 -7.57 31.23 14.84
N PHE A 442 -8.05 30.16 14.19
CA PHE A 442 -7.50 28.82 14.40
C PHE A 442 -6.00 28.81 14.11
N TRP A 443 -5.57 29.35 12.96
CA TRP A 443 -4.15 29.33 12.60
C TRP A 443 -3.29 30.12 13.60
N GLN A 444 -3.81 31.23 14.13
CA GLN A 444 -3.08 32.04 15.11
C GLN A 444 -2.94 31.36 16.47
N ARG A 445 -3.93 30.56 16.88
CA ARG A 445 -4.00 29.94 18.21
C ARG A 445 -3.42 28.52 18.22
N CYS A 446 -3.72 27.75 17.18
CA CYS A 446 -3.51 26.31 17.09
C CYS A 446 -2.52 25.94 15.98
N GLY A 447 -2.14 26.86 15.07
CA GLY A 447 -1.25 26.55 13.94
C GLY A 447 0.14 26.06 14.36
N GLY A 448 0.58 26.35 15.60
CA GLY A 448 1.82 25.82 16.18
C GLY A 448 1.71 24.39 16.71
N ASP A 449 0.49 23.88 16.91
CA ASP A 449 0.21 22.52 17.38
C ASP A 449 -0.11 21.57 16.21
N VAL A 450 -0.12 22.08 14.97
CA VAL A 450 -0.29 21.26 13.76
C VAL A 450 1.05 20.59 13.46
N GLU A 451 1.19 19.35 13.89
CA GLU A 451 2.39 18.54 13.77
C GLU A 451 2.03 17.18 13.17
N SER A 452 2.83 16.70 12.23
CA SER A 452 2.62 15.37 11.65
C SER A 452 3.29 14.28 12.47
N ASN A 453 2.60 13.15 12.63
CA ASN A 453 3.13 12.01 13.39
C ASN A 453 4.29 11.29 12.65
N TRP A 454 4.97 10.38 13.37
CA TRP A 454 6.21 9.67 13.02
C TRP A 454 6.22 8.93 11.65
N GLU A 455 5.07 8.70 11.00
CA GLU A 455 4.96 8.09 9.67
C GLU A 455 5.26 9.06 8.50
N SER A 456 5.26 10.36 8.78
CA SER A 456 5.65 11.39 7.82
C SER A 456 7.16 11.61 7.84
N GLU A 457 7.82 11.45 6.68
CA GLU A 457 9.22 11.85 6.55
C GLU A 457 9.33 13.39 6.47
N ARG A 458 8.32 14.02 5.85
CA ARG A 458 8.26 15.46 5.66
C ARG A 458 6.82 15.93 5.39
N ILE A 459 6.46 17.08 5.96
CA ILE A 459 5.29 17.87 5.56
C ILE A 459 5.74 19.03 4.68
N ILE A 460 5.02 19.21 3.58
CA ILE A 460 5.20 20.30 2.64
C ILE A 460 3.99 21.23 2.82
N LEU A 461 4.28 22.46 3.26
CA LEU A 461 3.29 23.52 3.39
C LEU A 461 3.23 24.34 2.10
N VAL A 462 2.08 24.36 1.44
CA VAL A 462 1.88 25.07 0.17
C VAL A 462 0.86 26.19 0.37
N SER A 463 1.12 27.36 -0.19
CA SER A 463 0.13 28.45 -0.23
C SER A 463 -0.88 28.19 -1.34
N SER A 464 -2.17 28.32 -1.04
CA SER A 464 -3.22 28.28 -2.07
C SER A 464 -3.16 29.44 -3.07
N GLN A 465 -2.37 30.49 -2.80
CA GLN A 465 -2.14 31.62 -3.72
C GLN A 465 -0.91 31.42 -4.62
N ASP A 466 -0.13 30.36 -4.42
CA ASP A 466 1.02 30.03 -5.26
C ASP A 466 0.60 29.12 -6.42
N GLU A 467 -0.07 29.70 -7.42
CA GLU A 467 -0.54 28.96 -8.61
C GLU A 467 0.58 28.15 -9.29
N ALA A 468 1.78 28.74 -9.38
CA ALA A 468 2.93 28.08 -9.98
C ALA A 468 3.39 26.87 -9.16
N GLY A 469 3.46 27.01 -7.83
CA GLY A 469 3.75 25.92 -6.91
C GLY A 469 2.70 24.81 -6.95
N LEU A 470 1.41 25.15 -6.96
CA LEU A 470 0.31 24.20 -7.08
C LEU A 470 0.38 23.41 -8.39
N ARG A 471 0.69 24.09 -9.51
CA ARG A 471 0.88 23.43 -10.80
C ARG A 471 2.08 22.48 -10.79
N VAL A 472 3.22 22.91 -10.24
CA VAL A 472 4.41 22.03 -10.11
C VAL A 472 4.08 20.82 -9.25
N LEU A 473 3.35 21.02 -8.16
CA LEU A 473 2.92 19.95 -7.28
C LEU A 473 2.00 18.95 -7.99
N ALA A 474 1.01 19.41 -8.75
CA ALA A 474 0.10 18.55 -9.51
C ALA A 474 0.83 17.67 -10.54
N HIS A 475 1.93 18.16 -11.13
CA HIS A 475 2.75 17.42 -12.08
C HIS A 475 3.76 16.47 -11.42
N ASN A 476 3.87 16.46 -10.09
CA ASN A 476 4.89 15.67 -9.43
C ASN A 476 4.60 14.17 -9.61
N PRO A 477 5.53 13.38 -10.20
CA PRO A 477 5.29 11.95 -10.42
C PRO A 477 5.24 11.12 -9.12
N ALA A 478 5.65 11.69 -7.98
CA ALA A 478 5.63 11.03 -6.69
C ALA A 478 4.22 10.84 -6.11
N TRP A 479 3.18 11.49 -6.64
CA TRP A 479 1.82 11.27 -6.17
C TRP A 479 1.38 9.80 -6.30
N SER A 480 0.68 9.29 -5.29
CA SER A 480 -0.21 8.16 -5.52
C SER A 480 -1.43 8.61 -6.34
N ASP A 481 -2.07 7.68 -7.05
CA ASP A 481 -3.20 8.01 -7.92
C ASP A 481 -4.39 8.53 -7.13
N GLU A 482 -4.72 7.88 -6.01
CA GLU A 482 -5.76 8.37 -5.09
C GLU A 482 -5.37 9.72 -4.46
N GLY A 483 -4.08 9.92 -4.15
CA GLY A 483 -3.58 11.18 -3.60
C GLY A 483 -3.72 12.35 -4.57
N LEU A 484 -3.34 12.16 -5.84
CA LEU A 484 -3.53 13.18 -6.87
C LEU A 484 -5.02 13.45 -7.12
N PHE A 485 -5.85 12.39 -7.13
CA PHE A 485 -7.30 12.52 -7.28
C PHE A 485 -7.92 13.37 -6.17
N ALA A 486 -7.56 13.11 -4.90
CA ALA A 486 -8.01 13.91 -3.77
C ALA A 486 -7.47 15.35 -3.79
N PHE A 487 -6.21 15.53 -4.20
CA PHE A 487 -5.60 16.85 -4.32
C PHE A 487 -6.35 17.74 -5.31
N VAL A 488 -6.61 17.27 -6.54
CA VAL A 488 -7.26 18.08 -7.58
C VAL A 488 -8.73 18.35 -7.26
N LEU A 489 -9.46 17.36 -6.73
CA LEU A 489 -10.86 17.55 -6.33
C LEU A 489 -10.99 18.49 -5.13
N GLY A 490 -10.13 18.31 -4.12
CA GLY A 490 -10.07 19.19 -2.95
C GLY A 490 -9.72 20.63 -3.32
N LEU A 491 -8.74 20.83 -4.22
CA LEU A 491 -8.33 22.17 -4.66
C LEU A 491 -9.42 22.87 -5.47
N ARG A 492 -10.11 22.15 -6.37
CA ARG A 492 -11.29 22.65 -7.08
C ARG A 492 -12.35 23.10 -6.09
N ARG A 493 -12.68 22.24 -5.12
CA ARG A 493 -13.71 22.54 -4.12
C ARG A 493 -13.33 23.72 -3.23
N LEU A 494 -12.07 23.82 -2.81
CA LEU A 494 -11.59 24.94 -2.01
C LEU A 494 -11.70 26.27 -2.77
N HIS A 495 -11.41 26.28 -4.08
CA HIS A 495 -11.61 27.45 -4.93
C HIS A 495 -13.09 27.82 -5.13
N GLU A 496 -13.99 26.84 -5.25
CA GLU A 496 -15.44 27.09 -5.29
C GLU A 496 -15.94 27.78 -4.02
N LEU A 497 -15.40 27.40 -2.86
CA LEU A 497 -15.74 27.98 -1.56
C LEU A 497 -15.10 29.37 -1.36
N HIS A 498 -13.85 29.55 -1.77
CA HIS A 498 -13.04 30.75 -1.51
C HIS A 498 -12.24 31.20 -2.75
N PRO A 499 -12.90 31.67 -3.82
CA PRO A 499 -12.24 32.00 -5.09
C PRO A 499 -11.21 33.13 -4.96
N GLU A 500 -11.34 34.00 -3.96
CA GLU A 500 -10.40 35.08 -3.67
C GLU A 500 -9.13 34.63 -2.93
N ARG A 501 -9.13 33.43 -2.33
CA ARG A 501 -8.02 32.87 -1.55
C ARG A 501 -7.26 31.77 -2.27
N VAL A 502 -7.76 31.29 -3.40
CA VAL A 502 -7.19 30.15 -4.12
C VAL A 502 -6.91 30.52 -5.57
N ALA A 503 -5.63 30.58 -5.92
CA ALA A 503 -5.16 30.73 -7.29
C ALA A 503 -5.17 29.34 -7.97
N LEU A 504 -6.36 28.93 -8.43
CA LEU A 504 -6.59 27.60 -9.00
C LEU A 504 -5.81 27.45 -10.33
N PRO A 505 -4.84 26.52 -10.44
CA PRO A 505 -4.21 26.22 -11.71
C PRO A 505 -5.25 25.58 -12.66
N HIS A 506 -5.07 25.79 -13.96
CA HIS A 506 -5.94 25.15 -14.95
C HIS A 506 -5.74 23.63 -14.96
N PHE A 507 -6.80 22.88 -14.66
CA PHE A 507 -6.86 21.44 -14.86
C PHE A 507 -8.27 20.96 -15.21
N GLU A 508 -8.34 19.79 -15.83
CA GLU A 508 -9.58 19.12 -16.21
C GLU A 508 -9.62 17.71 -15.62
N ILE A 509 -10.82 17.23 -15.30
CA ILE A 509 -11.06 15.87 -14.83
C ILE A 509 -11.96 15.17 -15.85
N GLY A 510 -11.40 14.21 -16.56
CA GLY A 510 -12.06 13.46 -17.62
C GLY A 510 -12.43 12.04 -17.20
N PHE A 511 -13.52 11.55 -17.79
CA PHE A 511 -14.08 10.20 -17.59
C PHE A 511 -14.38 9.54 -18.93
N THR A 512 -13.50 9.70 -19.92
CA THR A 512 -13.72 9.25 -21.29
C THR A 512 -12.45 8.66 -21.87
N GLN A 513 -12.62 7.80 -22.88
CA GLN A 513 -11.54 7.17 -23.65
C GLN A 513 -10.48 8.19 -24.12
#